data_AF-A0A319CD02-F1
#
_entry.id   AF-A0A319CD02-F1
#
_cell.length_a   1.000
_cell.length_b   1.000
_cell.length_c   1.000
_cell.angle_alpha   90.00
_cell.angle_beta   90.00
_cell.angle_gamma   90.00
#
_symmetry.space_group_name_H-M   'P 1'
#
loop_
_entity.id
_entity.type
_entity.pdbx_description
1 polymer ?
#
loop_
_entity_poly.entity_id
_entity_poly.type
_entity_poly.pdbx_seq_one_letter_code
_entity_poly.pdbx_strand_id
1 'polypeptide(L)'
;MSAMSSLLVGLAIGAGTGPELAAVFEQVIHALATPYGTKIDCFRSNRIYNSYSSLLAANETDAVTEETLQDTIHYRQFCEEAAARGVRAIFRTSISAQALYMVREQLEAVKCEHYWQSPTKSLVLVRDQAQGFYGGINEVEKDGKGVSRTVHFRKAIFDRIITFGLTRARQLLEARITGAAAAIDTITLVYKFHLFDGLFLQWARDWEQTYGVTVRCVQGDTMNRNLLAAGGIEGHQVLIAANEYADLMQTVLLDRFGLGVQEGACAENIYLHPTVQGLSEWQTAHGSADDLTGQGIVNPTATIRAVAAILEDKALCVGVKRITDLALHQLAIQGLQTPDQGGSSTTLAFVEGFLDAAAVLSAATSPASLAPAASDTALVVVDFQNDFVTQYPHPRDMERVSANIAQLVDHARQAHTEVIWVRFHGDPEYQPRGWRQRDHEQHRKPWCLRGTWGAELFGAVQPRAQERQFEKRACYDPFLVPGFEHYLLEQNLEHLVVVGLFTDVCVDATVRGAFQRGWLTTVVKGCTAGHHFTEDQWLAYMQRVYGTRVYEIGELEGVWGPEHDRLRM
;
A
#
# COMPACT_ATOMS: atom_id res chain seq x y z
N MET A 1 3.91 -22.68 27.47
CA MET A 1 4.29 -23.09 26.11
C MET A 1 3.17 -22.62 25.19
N SER A 2 3.35 -21.50 24.49
CA SER A 2 2.39 -21.06 23.46
C SER A 2 2.34 -22.15 22.39
N ALA A 3 1.15 -22.59 21.99
CA ALA A 3 1.03 -23.57 20.91
C ALA A 3 1.69 -23.02 19.65
N MET A 4 2.58 -23.79 19.00
CA MET A 4 3.12 -23.40 17.69
C MET A 4 1.94 -23.22 16.73
N SER A 5 1.79 -22.01 16.18
CA SER A 5 0.82 -21.71 15.13
C SER A 5 1.22 -22.47 13.87
N SER A 6 0.26 -23.15 13.23
CA SER A 6 0.48 -23.79 11.93
C SER A 6 -0.43 -23.15 10.88
N LEU A 7 0.10 -22.85 9.70
CA LEU A 7 -0.65 -22.36 8.55
C LEU A 7 -0.54 -23.35 7.39
N LEU A 8 -1.68 -23.85 6.92
CA LEU A 8 -1.78 -24.61 5.68
C LEU A 8 -2.14 -23.65 4.54
N VAL A 9 -1.28 -23.57 3.53
CA VAL A 9 -1.43 -22.69 2.37
C VAL A 9 -1.62 -23.50 1.10
N GLY A 10 -2.57 -23.11 0.25
CA GLY A 10 -2.74 -23.72 -1.06
C GLY A 10 -1.75 -23.15 -2.08
N LEU A 11 -1.22 -23.99 -2.96
CA LEU A 11 -0.29 -23.56 -4.01
C LEU A 11 -0.76 -24.08 -5.38
N ALA A 12 -1.09 -23.15 -6.29
CA ALA A 12 -1.46 -23.45 -7.67
C ALA A 12 -0.49 -22.79 -8.66
N ILE A 13 0.07 -23.58 -9.56
CA ILE A 13 1.18 -23.16 -10.41
C ILE A 13 0.74 -23.15 -11.87
N GLY A 14 0.87 -22.02 -12.53
CA GLY A 14 0.75 -21.93 -13.97
C GLY A 14 2.07 -22.10 -14.71
N ALA A 15 1.98 -22.17 -16.03
CA ALA A 15 3.13 -22.18 -16.93
C ALA A 15 3.95 -20.87 -16.89
N GLY A 16 5.02 -20.81 -17.70
CA GLY A 16 5.88 -19.64 -17.81
C GLY A 16 6.81 -19.46 -16.60
N THR A 17 6.88 -18.25 -16.04
CA THR A 17 7.63 -17.94 -14.81
C THR A 17 7.01 -18.55 -13.55
N GLY A 18 5.87 -19.23 -13.66
CA GLY A 18 5.13 -19.80 -12.53
C GLY A 18 5.95 -20.71 -11.61
N PRO A 19 6.71 -21.69 -12.10
CA PRO A 19 7.55 -22.54 -11.25
C PRO A 19 8.65 -21.78 -10.50
N GLU A 20 9.25 -20.77 -11.15
CA GLU A 20 10.27 -19.91 -10.53
C GLU A 20 9.68 -19.08 -9.39
N LEU A 21 8.54 -18.42 -9.62
CA LEU A 21 7.85 -17.65 -8.59
C LEU A 21 7.28 -18.54 -7.46
N ALA A 22 6.90 -19.78 -7.76
CA ALA A 22 6.48 -20.74 -6.73
C ALA A 22 7.64 -21.14 -5.81
N ALA A 23 8.85 -21.31 -6.35
CA ALA A 23 10.04 -21.58 -5.55
C ALA A 23 10.39 -20.38 -4.65
N VAL A 24 10.31 -19.15 -5.19
CA VAL A 24 10.45 -17.90 -4.41
C VAL A 24 9.41 -17.85 -3.28
N PHE A 25 8.15 -18.13 -3.60
CA PHE A 25 7.06 -18.14 -2.61
C PHE A 25 7.38 -19.08 -1.43
N GLU A 26 7.75 -20.33 -1.71
CA GLU A 26 8.07 -21.32 -0.69
C GLU A 26 9.28 -20.92 0.16
N GLN A 27 10.36 -20.45 -0.47
CA GLN A 27 11.55 -20.00 0.25
C GLN A 27 11.22 -18.83 1.19
N VAL A 28 10.53 -17.81 0.67
CA VAL A 28 10.24 -16.58 1.41
C VAL A 28 9.23 -16.82 2.54
N ILE A 29 8.17 -17.63 2.32
CA ILE A 29 7.17 -17.87 3.36
C ILE A 29 7.74 -18.63 4.56
N HIS A 30 8.64 -19.60 4.32
CA HIS A 30 9.32 -20.30 5.40
C HIS A 30 10.29 -19.37 6.16
N ALA A 31 11.07 -18.58 5.43
CA ALA A 31 12.04 -17.66 6.05
C ALA A 31 11.35 -16.59 6.90
N LEU A 32 10.31 -15.93 6.37
CA LEU A 32 9.58 -14.88 7.09
C LEU A 32 8.72 -15.42 8.25
N ALA A 33 8.26 -16.67 8.20
CA ALA A 33 7.50 -17.30 9.29
C ALA A 33 8.38 -17.74 10.48
N THR A 34 9.66 -18.03 10.22
CA THR A 34 10.59 -18.60 11.21
C THR A 34 10.73 -17.74 12.49
N PRO A 35 10.92 -16.40 12.41
CA PRO A 35 11.00 -15.54 13.59
C PRO A 35 9.76 -15.58 14.50
N TYR A 36 8.59 -15.92 13.93
CA TYR A 36 7.31 -15.98 14.65
C TYR A 36 7.00 -17.38 15.21
N GLY A 37 7.84 -18.38 14.93
CA GLY A 37 7.59 -19.77 15.32
C GLY A 37 6.37 -20.40 14.62
N THR A 38 5.94 -19.82 13.48
CA THR A 38 4.82 -20.32 12.69
C THR A 38 5.28 -21.42 11.75
N LYS A 39 4.72 -22.62 11.86
CA LYS A 39 4.95 -23.72 10.93
C LYS A 39 4.11 -23.52 9.65
N ILE A 40 4.73 -23.65 8.49
CA ILE A 40 4.05 -23.56 7.19
C ILE A 40 3.98 -24.95 6.56
N ASP A 41 2.81 -25.34 6.11
CA ASP A 41 2.57 -26.53 5.28
C ASP A 41 1.90 -26.11 3.97
N CYS A 42 2.21 -26.78 2.86
CA CYS A 42 1.67 -26.45 1.53
C CYS A 42 0.77 -27.58 0.98
N PHE A 43 -0.45 -27.22 0.58
CA PHE A 43 -1.35 -28.07 -0.20
C PHE A 43 -1.25 -27.70 -1.68
N ARG A 44 -0.51 -28.49 -2.46
CA ARG A 44 -0.19 -28.18 -3.85
C ARG A 44 -1.17 -28.81 -4.84
N SER A 45 -1.60 -28.04 -5.84
CA SER A 45 -2.30 -28.54 -7.02
C SER A 45 -1.40 -29.50 -7.80
N ASN A 46 -1.92 -30.66 -8.19
CA ASN A 46 -1.24 -31.63 -9.04
C ASN A 46 -1.22 -31.24 -10.54
N ARG A 47 -1.97 -30.19 -10.93
CA ARG A 47 -2.00 -29.65 -12.30
C ARG A 47 -1.13 -28.39 -12.40
N ILE A 48 -0.38 -28.30 -13.50
CA ILE A 48 0.19 -27.04 -13.99
C ILE A 48 -0.83 -26.44 -14.95
N TYR A 49 -1.28 -25.23 -14.65
CA TYR A 49 -2.32 -24.55 -15.42
C TYR A 49 -1.74 -23.81 -16.62
N ASN A 50 -2.53 -23.68 -17.68
CA ASN A 50 -2.09 -22.99 -18.87
C ASN A 50 -2.07 -21.46 -18.68
N SER A 51 -1.05 -20.80 -19.24
CA SER A 51 -1.04 -19.36 -19.43
C SER A 51 -1.79 -19.00 -20.72
N TYR A 52 -2.07 -17.71 -20.93
CA TYR A 52 -2.62 -17.26 -22.20
C TYR A 52 -1.70 -17.61 -23.38
N SER A 53 -0.39 -17.42 -23.24
CA SER A 53 0.56 -17.71 -24.32
C SER A 53 0.73 -19.21 -24.55
N SER A 54 0.63 -20.05 -23.50
CA SER A 54 0.70 -21.50 -23.68
C SER A 54 -0.54 -22.05 -24.42
N LEU A 55 -1.72 -21.45 -24.19
CA LEU A 55 -2.93 -21.78 -24.96
C LEU A 55 -2.80 -21.36 -26.42
N LEU A 56 -2.27 -20.16 -26.71
CA LEU A 56 -2.09 -19.69 -28.09
C LEU A 56 -1.13 -20.56 -28.90
N ALA A 57 -0.13 -21.18 -28.26
CA ALA A 57 0.80 -22.09 -28.93
C ALA A 57 0.12 -23.35 -29.50
N ALA A 58 -1.08 -23.71 -29.01
CA ALA A 58 -1.83 -24.86 -29.50
C ALA A 58 -2.40 -24.67 -30.93
N ASN A 59 -2.49 -23.44 -31.44
CA ASN A 59 -2.92 -23.07 -32.80
C ASN A 59 -4.26 -23.67 -33.31
N GLU A 60 -5.07 -24.28 -32.44
CA GLU A 60 -6.37 -24.88 -32.75
C GLU A 60 -7.43 -24.42 -31.74
N THR A 61 -8.49 -23.74 -32.21
CA THR A 61 -9.51 -23.09 -31.35
C THR A 61 -10.27 -24.07 -30.45
N ASP A 62 -10.53 -25.29 -30.94
CA ASP A 62 -11.24 -26.32 -30.18
C ASP A 62 -10.37 -26.85 -29.03
N ALA A 63 -9.07 -27.05 -29.26
CA ALA A 63 -8.12 -27.48 -28.23
C ALA A 63 -7.95 -26.42 -27.13
N VAL A 64 -7.92 -25.13 -27.49
CA VAL A 64 -7.87 -24.02 -26.52
C VAL A 64 -9.12 -23.98 -25.64
N THR A 65 -10.29 -24.22 -26.23
CA THR A 65 -11.56 -24.22 -25.50
C THR A 65 -11.63 -25.38 -24.51
N GLU A 66 -11.23 -26.59 -24.93
CA GLU A 66 -11.20 -27.77 -24.07
C GLU A 66 -10.20 -27.60 -22.91
N GLU A 67 -8.96 -27.18 -23.19
CA GLU A 67 -7.95 -26.95 -22.13
C GLU A 67 -8.39 -25.89 -21.12
N THR A 68 -9.04 -24.82 -21.59
CA THR A 68 -9.60 -23.78 -20.70
C THR A 68 -10.68 -24.35 -19.79
N LEU A 69 -11.54 -25.23 -20.30
CA LEU A 69 -12.58 -25.87 -19.51
C LEU A 69 -11.98 -26.85 -18.50
N GLN A 70 -10.97 -27.63 -18.88
CA GLN A 70 -10.25 -28.52 -17.97
C GLN A 70 -9.54 -27.75 -16.85
N ASP A 71 -8.84 -26.64 -17.17
CA ASP A 71 -8.24 -25.75 -16.18
C ASP A 71 -9.30 -25.18 -15.22
N THR A 72 -10.47 -24.79 -15.74
CA THR A 72 -11.58 -24.28 -14.93
C THR A 72 -12.10 -25.33 -13.94
N ILE A 73 -12.43 -26.53 -14.43
CA ILE A 73 -12.95 -27.62 -13.61
C ILE A 73 -11.95 -27.98 -12.51
N HIS A 74 -10.69 -28.15 -12.91
CA HIS A 74 -9.63 -28.56 -12.00
C HIS A 74 -9.32 -27.48 -10.94
N TYR A 75 -9.23 -26.21 -11.34
CA TYR A 75 -8.91 -25.14 -10.41
C TYR A 75 -10.03 -24.91 -9.39
N ARG A 76 -11.30 -25.03 -9.82
CA ARG A 76 -12.44 -25.02 -8.89
C ARG A 76 -12.37 -26.16 -7.88
N GLN A 77 -12.16 -27.39 -8.35
CA GLN A 77 -12.05 -28.56 -7.47
C GLN A 77 -10.92 -28.38 -6.45
N PHE A 78 -9.76 -27.88 -6.90
CA PHE A 78 -8.65 -27.55 -6.03
C PHE A 78 -9.04 -26.53 -4.94
N CYS A 79 -9.80 -25.48 -5.27
CA CYS A 79 -10.26 -24.50 -4.29
C CYS A 79 -11.22 -25.12 -3.26
N GLU A 80 -12.17 -25.94 -3.70
CA GLU A 80 -13.12 -26.65 -2.83
C GLU A 80 -12.40 -27.64 -1.90
N GLU A 81 -11.45 -28.42 -2.41
CA GLU A 81 -10.62 -29.33 -1.62
C GLU A 81 -9.71 -28.59 -0.63
N ALA A 82 -9.12 -27.47 -1.05
CA ALA A 82 -8.30 -26.64 -0.19
C ALA A 82 -9.11 -26.10 0.98
N ALA A 83 -10.29 -25.52 0.71
CA ALA A 83 -11.20 -25.04 1.74
C ALA A 83 -11.63 -26.15 2.71
N ALA A 84 -11.97 -27.34 2.19
CA ALA A 84 -12.34 -28.51 3.00
C ALA A 84 -11.20 -28.99 3.93
N ARG A 85 -9.94 -28.74 3.55
CA ARG A 85 -8.74 -29.03 4.38
C ARG A 85 -8.39 -27.90 5.37
N GLY A 86 -9.17 -26.82 5.41
CA GLY A 86 -8.93 -25.68 6.28
C GLY A 86 -7.90 -24.68 5.74
N VAL A 87 -7.57 -24.73 4.44
CA VAL A 87 -6.76 -23.70 3.78
C VAL A 87 -7.53 -22.39 3.79
N ARG A 88 -6.86 -21.31 4.22
CA ARG A 88 -7.44 -19.94 4.24
C ARG A 88 -6.81 -18.99 3.22
N ALA A 89 -5.69 -19.39 2.64
CA ALA A 89 -4.99 -18.64 1.60
C ALA A 89 -4.48 -19.61 0.54
N ILE A 90 -4.73 -19.29 -0.72
CA ILE A 90 -4.08 -19.89 -1.88
C ILE A 90 -3.12 -18.85 -2.45
N PHE A 91 -1.86 -19.20 -2.66
CA PHE A 91 -1.02 -18.47 -3.58
C PHE A 91 -1.09 -19.13 -4.96
N ARG A 92 -1.25 -18.33 -6.00
CA ARG A 92 -1.13 -18.83 -7.37
C ARG A 92 -0.29 -17.95 -8.26
N THR A 93 0.29 -18.59 -9.26
CA THR A 93 0.93 -17.89 -10.37
C THR A 93 -0.07 -17.75 -11.54
N SER A 94 0.41 -17.39 -12.73
CA SER A 94 -0.47 -17.00 -13.83
C SER A 94 -1.27 -18.18 -14.40
N ILE A 95 -2.59 -18.06 -14.37
CA ILE A 95 -3.54 -18.98 -15.04
C ILE A 95 -4.27 -18.16 -16.10
N SER A 96 -4.67 -18.80 -17.21
CA SER A 96 -5.48 -18.17 -18.25
C SER A 96 -6.65 -17.38 -17.67
N ALA A 97 -6.79 -16.13 -18.10
CA ALA A 97 -7.81 -15.22 -17.59
C ALA A 97 -9.23 -15.77 -17.79
N GLN A 98 -9.48 -16.47 -18.91
CA GLN A 98 -10.79 -17.05 -19.20
C GLN A 98 -11.18 -18.12 -18.17
N ALA A 99 -10.27 -19.06 -17.87
CA ALA A 99 -10.52 -20.09 -16.87
C ALA A 99 -10.76 -19.46 -15.48
N LEU A 100 -9.97 -18.45 -15.11
CA LEU A 100 -10.12 -17.74 -13.85
C LEU A 100 -11.45 -17.02 -13.73
N TYR A 101 -11.92 -16.33 -14.77
CA TYR A 101 -13.22 -15.65 -14.72
C TYR A 101 -14.37 -16.65 -14.56
N MET A 102 -14.29 -17.83 -15.19
CA MET A 102 -15.28 -18.89 -15.00
C MET A 102 -15.28 -19.41 -13.55
N VAL A 103 -14.10 -19.64 -12.94
CA VAL A 103 -14.01 -20.07 -11.54
C VAL A 103 -14.51 -18.98 -10.59
N ARG A 104 -14.18 -17.70 -10.85
CA ARG A 104 -14.62 -16.56 -10.05
C ARG A 104 -16.13 -16.36 -10.10
N GLU A 105 -16.75 -16.56 -11.25
CA GLU A 105 -18.21 -16.57 -11.37
C GLU A 105 -18.82 -17.72 -10.54
N GLN A 106 -18.28 -18.94 -10.65
CA GLN A 106 -18.79 -20.12 -9.95
C GLN A 106 -18.60 -20.07 -8.43
N LEU A 107 -17.50 -19.49 -7.95
CA LEU A 107 -17.16 -19.36 -6.53
C LEU A 107 -17.48 -17.97 -5.95
N GLU A 108 -18.23 -17.17 -6.70
CA GLU A 108 -18.72 -15.85 -6.29
C GLU A 108 -17.59 -14.94 -5.75
N ALA A 109 -16.52 -14.77 -6.53
CA ALA A 109 -15.36 -14.02 -6.10
C ALA A 109 -15.56 -12.50 -6.16
N VAL A 110 -14.88 -11.79 -5.26
CA VAL A 110 -14.69 -10.35 -5.34
C VAL A 110 -13.21 -10.01 -5.19
N LYS A 111 -12.77 -8.92 -5.79
CA LYS A 111 -11.48 -8.31 -5.45
C LYS A 111 -11.75 -7.08 -4.59
N CYS A 112 -11.03 -6.95 -3.48
CA CYS A 112 -11.17 -5.82 -2.57
C CYS A 112 -9.88 -5.03 -2.52
N GLU A 113 -9.95 -3.75 -2.82
CA GLU A 113 -8.83 -2.83 -2.70
C GLU A 113 -9.21 -1.68 -1.78
N HIS A 114 -8.19 -1.12 -1.14
CA HIS A 114 -8.37 -0.06 -0.17
C HIS A 114 -7.32 1.02 -0.36
N TYR A 115 -7.76 2.28 -0.44
CA TYR A 115 -6.92 3.44 -0.66
C TYR A 115 -7.16 4.47 0.44
N TRP A 116 -6.07 4.98 1.01
CA TRP A 116 -6.10 6.15 1.89
C TRP A 116 -5.55 7.33 1.10
N GLN A 117 -6.26 8.45 1.10
CA GLN A 117 -5.74 9.72 0.58
C GLN A 117 -5.33 10.67 1.72
N SER A 118 -6.03 10.60 2.85
CA SER A 118 -5.69 11.32 4.08
C SER A 118 -6.32 10.57 5.26
N PRO A 119 -6.02 10.94 6.52
CA PRO A 119 -6.74 10.39 7.68
C PRO A 119 -8.28 10.53 7.57
N THR A 120 -8.76 11.54 6.84
CA THR A 120 -10.19 11.84 6.66
C THR A 120 -10.77 11.39 5.33
N LYS A 121 -9.96 10.78 4.44
CA LYS A 121 -10.38 10.41 3.08
C LYS A 121 -9.88 9.01 2.73
N SER A 122 -10.81 8.08 2.50
CA SER A 122 -10.49 6.71 2.10
C SER A 122 -11.53 6.09 1.19
N LEU A 123 -11.09 5.09 0.43
CA LEU A 123 -11.92 4.39 -0.55
C LEU A 123 -11.72 2.88 -0.43
N VAL A 124 -12.80 2.16 -0.18
CA VAL A 124 -12.88 0.71 -0.39
C VAL A 124 -13.51 0.47 -1.75
N LEU A 125 -12.76 -0.13 -2.66
CA LEU A 125 -13.25 -0.60 -3.95
C LEU A 125 -13.46 -2.11 -3.90
N VAL A 126 -14.72 -2.54 -3.99
CA VAL A 126 -15.10 -3.94 -4.15
C VAL A 126 -15.45 -4.18 -5.61
N ARG A 127 -14.56 -4.86 -6.32
CA ARG A 127 -14.76 -5.31 -7.70
C ARG A 127 -15.57 -6.60 -7.69
N ASP A 128 -16.74 -6.54 -8.30
CA ASP A 128 -17.61 -7.68 -8.53
C ASP A 128 -17.02 -8.57 -9.62
N GLN A 129 -16.42 -9.71 -9.24
CA GLN A 129 -15.93 -10.72 -10.17
C GLN A 129 -16.86 -11.92 -10.30
N ALA A 130 -17.98 -11.91 -9.56
CA ALA A 130 -18.93 -13.01 -9.47
C ALA A 130 -19.96 -12.99 -10.61
N GLN A 131 -20.10 -11.86 -11.30
CA GLN A 131 -21.11 -11.63 -12.33
C GLN A 131 -20.67 -10.49 -13.27
N GLY A 132 -21.43 -10.26 -14.34
CA GLY A 132 -21.13 -9.23 -15.34
C GLY A 132 -20.41 -9.76 -16.58
N PHE A 133 -19.80 -8.86 -17.35
CA PHE A 133 -19.37 -9.14 -18.73
C PHE A 133 -18.08 -9.96 -18.82
N TYR A 134 -17.21 -9.93 -17.82
CA TYR A 134 -16.08 -10.87 -17.78
C TYR A 134 -16.50 -12.31 -17.47
N GLY A 135 -17.67 -12.51 -16.84
CA GLY A 135 -18.35 -13.80 -16.75
C GLY A 135 -19.31 -14.03 -17.93
N GLY A 136 -20.03 -15.14 -17.92
CA GLY A 136 -21.08 -15.42 -18.92
C GLY A 136 -20.64 -16.27 -20.13
N ILE A 137 -21.60 -16.51 -21.01
CA ILE A 137 -21.53 -17.54 -22.07
C ILE A 137 -21.49 -16.85 -23.44
N ASN A 138 -20.58 -17.29 -24.29
CA ASN A 138 -20.51 -16.88 -25.70
C ASN A 138 -21.31 -17.86 -26.57
N GLU A 139 -22.09 -17.32 -27.49
CA GLU A 139 -22.66 -18.06 -28.62
C GLU A 139 -22.09 -17.48 -29.91
N VAL A 140 -21.34 -18.30 -30.65
CA VAL A 140 -20.74 -17.91 -31.94
C VAL A 140 -21.68 -18.35 -33.06
N GLU A 141 -21.95 -17.45 -34.00
CA GLU A 141 -22.76 -17.76 -35.18
C GLU A 141 -22.09 -18.85 -36.03
N LYS A 142 -22.89 -19.67 -36.73
CA LYS A 142 -22.39 -20.82 -37.49
C LYS A 142 -21.37 -20.46 -38.58
N ASP A 143 -21.40 -19.23 -39.09
CA ASP A 143 -20.46 -18.75 -40.10
C ASP A 143 -19.19 -18.10 -39.52
N GLY A 144 -19.08 -18.04 -38.18
CA GLY A 144 -17.97 -17.46 -37.45
C GLY A 144 -17.88 -15.93 -37.50
N LYS A 145 -18.91 -15.24 -38.00
CA LYS A 145 -18.87 -13.77 -38.20
C LYS A 145 -19.59 -12.97 -37.13
N GLY A 146 -20.36 -13.62 -36.27
CA GLY A 146 -21.04 -13.01 -35.14
C GLY A 146 -20.73 -13.74 -33.84
N VAL A 147 -20.68 -12.98 -32.75
CA VAL A 147 -20.64 -13.52 -31.39
C VAL A 147 -21.63 -12.74 -30.54
N SER A 148 -22.47 -13.46 -29.81
CA SER A 148 -23.30 -12.90 -28.76
C SER A 148 -22.79 -13.39 -27.41
N ARG A 149 -22.88 -12.53 -26.38
CA ARG A 149 -22.47 -12.85 -25.02
C ARG A 149 -23.60 -12.55 -24.05
N THR A 150 -24.00 -13.56 -23.29
CA THR A 150 -25.06 -13.45 -22.30
C THR A 150 -24.48 -13.47 -20.89
N VAL A 151 -24.91 -12.51 -20.07
CA VAL A 151 -24.43 -12.30 -18.70
C VAL A 151 -25.61 -12.28 -17.73
N HIS A 152 -25.37 -12.67 -16.48
CA HIS A 152 -26.43 -12.76 -15.47
C HIS A 152 -26.05 -11.98 -14.23
N PHE A 153 -27.04 -11.31 -13.63
CA PHE A 153 -26.93 -10.65 -12.34
C PHE A 153 -27.94 -11.27 -11.37
N ARG A 154 -27.51 -11.57 -10.14
CA ARG A 154 -28.38 -12.17 -9.12
C ARG A 154 -28.38 -11.33 -7.86
N LYS A 155 -29.57 -10.97 -7.36
CA LYS A 155 -29.72 -10.19 -6.11
C LYS A 155 -28.98 -10.86 -4.93
N ALA A 156 -29.08 -12.19 -4.82
CA ALA A 156 -28.42 -12.94 -3.76
C ALA A 156 -26.87 -12.83 -3.78
N ILE A 157 -26.26 -12.70 -4.96
CA ILE A 157 -24.82 -12.47 -5.08
C ILE A 157 -24.50 -11.04 -4.63
N PHE A 158 -25.28 -10.05 -5.08
CA PHE A 158 -25.14 -8.67 -4.58
C PHE A 158 -25.31 -8.57 -3.06
N ASP A 159 -26.24 -9.31 -2.45
CA ASP A 159 -26.41 -9.34 -1.00
C ASP A 159 -25.12 -9.76 -0.29
N ARG A 160 -24.42 -10.78 -0.81
CA ARG A 160 -23.12 -11.20 -0.28
C ARG A 160 -22.02 -10.17 -0.51
N ILE A 161 -21.96 -9.57 -1.70
CA ILE A 161 -20.97 -8.53 -2.03
C ILE A 161 -21.15 -7.29 -1.15
N ILE A 162 -22.40 -6.84 -0.93
CA ILE A 162 -22.72 -5.70 -0.07
C ILE A 162 -22.35 -6.01 1.39
N THR A 163 -22.73 -7.20 1.88
CA THR A 163 -22.39 -7.65 3.23
C THR A 163 -20.87 -7.66 3.43
N PHE A 164 -20.13 -8.22 2.48
CA PHE A 164 -18.66 -8.22 2.49
C PHE A 164 -18.10 -6.79 2.47
N GLY A 165 -18.55 -5.95 1.53
CA GLY A 165 -18.04 -4.59 1.35
C GLY A 165 -18.23 -3.71 2.58
N LEU A 166 -19.42 -3.73 3.18
CA LEU A 166 -19.70 -3.01 4.43
C LEU A 166 -18.85 -3.51 5.59
N THR A 167 -18.77 -4.84 5.75
CA THR A 167 -18.01 -5.45 6.84
C THR A 167 -16.54 -5.08 6.72
N ARG A 168 -15.97 -5.21 5.51
CA ARG A 168 -14.57 -4.91 5.25
C ARG A 168 -14.27 -3.43 5.42
N ALA A 169 -15.13 -2.53 4.93
CA ALA A 169 -14.95 -1.10 5.08
C ALA A 169 -14.97 -0.66 6.54
N ARG A 170 -15.94 -1.16 7.32
CA ARG A 170 -16.04 -0.87 8.76
C ARG A 170 -14.84 -1.40 9.52
N GLN A 171 -14.39 -2.63 9.23
CA GLN A 171 -13.19 -3.20 9.85
C GLN A 171 -11.93 -2.38 9.56
N LEU A 172 -11.72 -1.98 8.30
CA LEU A 172 -10.56 -1.20 7.88
C LEU A 172 -10.57 0.20 8.50
N LEU A 173 -11.74 0.84 8.57
CA LEU A 173 -11.87 2.16 9.17
C LEU A 173 -11.71 2.09 10.70
N GLU A 174 -12.35 1.13 11.37
CA GLU A 174 -12.26 0.95 12.83
C GLU A 174 -10.84 0.57 13.28
N ALA A 175 -10.13 -0.23 12.49
CA ALA A 175 -8.74 -0.60 12.75
C ALA A 175 -7.79 0.60 12.74
N ARG A 176 -8.18 1.70 12.10
CA ARG A 176 -7.40 2.94 12.02
C ARG A 176 -7.92 4.02 12.96
N ILE A 177 -9.23 4.24 12.96
CA ILE A 177 -9.89 5.31 13.71
C ILE A 177 -10.94 4.65 14.62
N THR A 178 -10.62 4.58 15.91
CA THR A 178 -11.49 3.91 16.89
C THR A 178 -12.85 4.61 16.99
N GLY A 179 -13.94 3.85 16.87
CA GLY A 179 -15.31 4.31 16.88
C GLY A 179 -15.82 4.89 15.55
N ALA A 180 -15.01 4.84 14.47
CA ALA A 180 -15.37 5.41 13.18
C ALA A 180 -16.13 4.45 12.26
N ALA A 181 -16.33 3.18 12.61
CA ALA A 181 -17.12 2.24 11.81
C ALA A 181 -18.51 2.78 11.42
N ALA A 182 -19.13 3.57 12.29
CA ALA A 182 -20.44 4.18 12.05
C ALA A 182 -20.43 5.27 10.94
N ALA A 183 -19.26 5.80 10.57
CA ALA A 183 -19.13 6.77 9.48
C ALA A 183 -19.35 6.13 8.10
N ILE A 184 -19.28 4.80 7.99
CA ILE A 184 -19.70 4.08 6.78
C ILE A 184 -21.22 3.93 6.77
N ASP A 185 -21.88 4.96 6.25
CA ASP A 185 -23.34 5.06 6.13
C ASP A 185 -23.84 5.00 4.69
N THR A 186 -22.95 4.94 3.70
CA THR A 186 -23.27 5.02 2.28
C THR A 186 -22.47 4.00 1.46
N ILE A 187 -23.15 3.32 0.54
CA ILE A 187 -22.53 2.51 -0.52
C ILE A 187 -22.90 3.11 -1.87
N THR A 188 -21.94 3.14 -2.78
CA THR A 188 -22.19 3.48 -4.19
C THR A 188 -21.97 2.27 -5.07
N LEU A 189 -23.03 1.84 -5.75
CA LEU A 189 -23.01 0.82 -6.79
C LEU A 189 -22.65 1.47 -8.13
N VAL A 190 -21.49 1.14 -8.68
CA VAL A 190 -20.97 1.70 -9.93
C VAL A 190 -21.21 0.73 -11.09
N TYR A 191 -22.35 0.90 -11.76
CA TYR A 191 -22.82 0.04 -12.85
C TYR A 191 -23.49 0.87 -13.95
N LYS A 192 -23.62 0.33 -15.17
CA LYS A 192 -24.53 0.88 -16.19
C LYS A 192 -26.00 0.53 -15.86
N PHE A 193 -26.43 0.89 -14.65
CA PHE A 193 -27.66 0.42 -14.03
C PHE A 193 -28.95 0.77 -14.77
N HIS A 194 -28.95 1.84 -15.58
CA HIS A 194 -30.09 2.25 -16.42
C HIS A 194 -30.48 1.21 -17.49
N LEU A 195 -29.58 0.27 -17.80
CA LEU A 195 -29.86 -0.83 -18.75
C LEU A 195 -30.64 -1.99 -18.13
N PHE A 196 -30.94 -1.93 -16.83
CA PHE A 196 -31.66 -3.00 -16.10
C PHE A 196 -33.11 -2.62 -15.79
N ASP A 197 -33.76 -1.80 -16.62
CA ASP A 197 -35.19 -1.48 -16.54
C ASP A 197 -35.67 -1.04 -15.14
N GLY A 198 -34.82 -0.34 -14.39
CA GLY A 198 -35.13 0.14 -13.04
C GLY A 198 -35.00 -0.90 -11.92
N LEU A 199 -34.70 -2.16 -12.23
CA LEU A 199 -34.56 -3.25 -11.25
C LEU A 199 -33.52 -2.94 -10.17
N PHE A 200 -32.36 -2.38 -10.55
CA PHE A 200 -31.30 -2.01 -9.61
C PHE A 200 -31.73 -0.90 -8.66
N LEU A 201 -32.58 0.03 -9.11
CA LEU A 201 -33.13 1.09 -8.25
C LEU A 201 -34.18 0.55 -7.27
N GLN A 202 -34.90 -0.51 -7.66
CA GLN A 202 -35.75 -1.25 -6.73
C GLN A 202 -34.91 -1.96 -5.67
N TRP A 203 -33.89 -2.73 -6.08
CA TRP A 203 -33.01 -3.42 -5.13
C TRP A 203 -32.25 -2.47 -4.22
N ALA A 204 -31.82 -1.29 -4.71
CA ALA A 204 -31.20 -0.26 -3.88
C ALA A 204 -32.09 0.10 -2.67
N ARG A 205 -33.39 0.35 -2.88
CA ARG A 205 -34.33 0.66 -1.79
C ARG A 205 -34.49 -0.51 -0.82
N ASP A 206 -34.53 -1.74 -1.32
CA ASP A 206 -34.58 -2.93 -0.46
C ASP A 206 -33.31 -3.05 0.39
N TRP A 207 -32.14 -2.76 -0.19
CA TRP A 207 -30.85 -2.79 0.50
C TRP A 207 -30.71 -1.66 1.52
N GLU A 208 -31.24 -0.47 1.27
CA GLU A 208 -31.28 0.62 2.27
C GLU A 208 -32.01 0.18 3.53
N GLN A 209 -33.16 -0.48 3.36
CA GLN A 209 -33.93 -1.03 4.49
C GLN A 209 -33.21 -2.18 5.20
N THR A 210 -32.54 -3.05 4.42
CA THR A 210 -31.89 -4.26 4.96
C THR A 210 -30.61 -3.94 5.73
N TYR A 211 -29.79 -3.03 5.22
CA TYR A 211 -28.45 -2.76 5.75
C TYR A 211 -28.36 -1.46 6.56
N GLY A 212 -29.41 -0.62 6.55
CA GLY A 212 -29.43 0.64 7.31
C GLY A 212 -28.40 1.65 6.81
N VAL A 213 -28.08 1.63 5.52
CA VAL A 213 -27.15 2.54 4.85
C VAL A 213 -27.81 3.13 3.61
N THR A 214 -27.38 4.29 3.15
CA THR A 214 -27.78 4.85 1.86
C THR A 214 -27.16 4.03 0.73
N VAL A 215 -27.94 3.67 -0.29
CA VAL A 215 -27.44 2.93 -1.45
C VAL A 215 -27.65 3.74 -2.72
N ARG A 216 -26.55 4.24 -3.28
CA ARG A 216 -26.56 5.06 -4.50
C ARG A 216 -26.19 4.21 -5.71
N CYS A 217 -26.92 4.37 -6.81
CA CYS A 217 -26.53 3.80 -8.10
C CYS A 217 -25.94 4.90 -8.98
N VAL A 218 -24.73 4.69 -9.49
CA VAL A 218 -23.99 5.66 -10.31
C VAL A 218 -23.40 4.96 -11.53
N GLN A 219 -23.40 5.62 -12.69
CA GLN A 219 -22.69 5.09 -13.87
C GLN A 219 -21.21 5.43 -13.81
N GLY A 220 -20.35 4.54 -14.33
CA GLY A 220 -18.89 4.68 -14.21
C GLY A 220 -18.32 6.00 -14.75
N ASP A 221 -18.85 6.53 -15.85
CA ASP A 221 -18.49 7.85 -16.39
C ASP A 221 -18.79 8.99 -15.41
N THR A 222 -19.95 8.96 -14.78
CA THR A 222 -20.31 9.92 -13.73
C THR A 222 -19.46 9.74 -12.48
N MET A 223 -19.17 8.51 -12.07
CA MET A 223 -18.28 8.27 -10.93
C MET A 223 -16.88 8.84 -11.19
N ASN A 224 -16.33 8.63 -12.39
CA ASN A 224 -15.05 9.22 -12.80
C ASN A 224 -15.09 10.75 -12.78
N ARG A 225 -16.15 11.35 -13.32
CA ARG A 225 -16.33 12.80 -13.27
C ARG A 225 -16.37 13.31 -11.82
N ASN A 226 -17.08 12.60 -10.92
CA ASN A 226 -17.18 12.99 -9.52
C ASN A 226 -15.82 12.93 -8.81
N LEU A 227 -15.06 11.84 -8.98
CA LEU A 227 -13.70 11.71 -8.45
C LEU A 227 -12.77 12.83 -8.95
N LEU A 228 -12.88 13.17 -10.24
CA LEU A 228 -12.07 14.25 -10.83
C LEU A 228 -12.50 15.63 -10.33
N ALA A 229 -13.80 15.91 -10.28
CA ALA A 229 -14.35 17.20 -9.88
C ALA A 229 -14.10 17.50 -8.40
N ALA A 230 -14.13 16.48 -7.54
CA ALA A 230 -13.82 16.59 -6.12
C ALA A 230 -12.30 16.72 -5.84
N GLY A 231 -11.45 16.54 -6.85
CA GLY A 231 -10.00 16.47 -6.66
C GLY A 231 -9.52 15.21 -5.95
N GLY A 232 -10.35 14.16 -5.90
CA GLY A 232 -10.01 12.86 -5.33
C GLY A 232 -11.16 12.17 -4.61
N ILE A 233 -10.83 11.46 -3.54
CA ILE A 233 -11.77 10.74 -2.67
C ILE A 233 -12.47 11.75 -1.73
N GLU A 234 -13.76 11.55 -1.53
CA GLU A 234 -14.58 12.36 -0.60
C GLU A 234 -15.00 11.55 0.63
N GLY A 235 -14.50 11.91 1.81
CA GLY A 235 -14.79 11.19 3.05
C GLY A 235 -14.36 9.72 2.97
N HIS A 236 -15.09 8.84 3.65
CA HIS A 236 -14.87 7.40 3.59
C HIS A 236 -15.89 6.73 2.66
N GLN A 237 -15.46 6.32 1.48
CA GLN A 237 -16.32 5.79 0.42
C GLN A 237 -16.24 4.27 0.32
N VAL A 238 -17.39 3.64 0.07
CA VAL A 238 -17.48 2.24 -0.34
C VAL A 238 -18.07 2.17 -1.75
N LEU A 239 -17.25 1.77 -2.71
CA LEU A 239 -17.65 1.55 -4.10
C LEU A 239 -17.74 0.06 -4.37
N ILE A 240 -18.93 -0.42 -4.75
CA ILE A 240 -19.11 -1.76 -5.30
C ILE A 240 -19.31 -1.59 -6.79
N ALA A 241 -18.44 -2.16 -7.61
CA ALA A 241 -18.35 -1.80 -9.01
C ALA A 241 -18.38 -3.01 -9.94
N ALA A 242 -18.96 -2.79 -11.13
CA ALA A 242 -18.89 -3.73 -12.23
C ALA A 242 -17.45 -4.11 -12.56
N ASN A 243 -17.24 -5.36 -12.95
CA ASN A 243 -15.94 -5.96 -13.16
C ASN A 243 -15.04 -5.11 -14.06
N GLU A 244 -15.58 -4.66 -15.19
CA GLU A 244 -14.88 -3.92 -16.25
C GLU A 244 -14.48 -2.52 -15.79
N TYR A 245 -15.40 -1.84 -15.08
CA TYR A 245 -15.13 -0.50 -14.55
C TYR A 245 -14.03 -0.55 -13.50
N ALA A 246 -14.14 -1.48 -12.53
CA ALA A 246 -13.17 -1.59 -11.47
C ALA A 246 -11.79 -2.03 -11.99
N ASP A 247 -11.74 -2.91 -12.99
CA ASP A 247 -10.50 -3.30 -13.66
C ASP A 247 -9.77 -2.11 -14.29
N LEU A 248 -10.51 -1.26 -15.03
CA LEU A 248 -9.96 -0.05 -15.64
C LEU A 248 -9.54 0.98 -14.59
N MET A 249 -10.34 1.14 -13.54
CA MET A 249 -10.07 2.12 -12.50
C MET A 249 -8.98 1.68 -11.52
N GLN A 250 -8.72 0.39 -11.37
CA GLN A 250 -7.69 -0.14 -10.47
C GLN A 250 -6.33 0.55 -10.73
N THR A 251 -5.88 0.58 -11.99
CA THR A 251 -4.61 1.23 -12.35
C THR A 251 -4.62 2.75 -12.08
N VAL A 252 -5.75 3.42 -12.36
CA VAL A 252 -5.89 4.87 -12.13
C VAL A 252 -5.87 5.21 -10.64
N LEU A 253 -6.54 4.40 -9.82
CA LEU A 253 -6.60 4.58 -8.38
C LEU A 253 -5.27 4.22 -7.71
N LEU A 254 -4.57 3.19 -8.21
CA LEU A 254 -3.22 2.86 -7.76
C LEU A 254 -2.23 3.99 -8.07
N ASP A 255 -2.26 4.56 -9.27
CA ASP A 255 -1.40 5.69 -9.65
C ASP A 255 -1.70 6.94 -8.80
N ARG A 256 -2.98 7.25 -8.57
CA ARG A 256 -3.38 8.48 -7.85
C ARG A 256 -3.33 8.38 -6.32
N PHE A 257 -3.67 7.22 -5.76
CA PHE A 257 -3.92 7.04 -4.33
C PHE A 257 -3.23 5.79 -3.74
N GLY A 258 -2.58 4.98 -4.57
CA GLY A 258 -1.92 3.74 -4.17
C GLY A 258 -0.44 3.90 -3.84
N LEU A 259 0.16 2.78 -3.42
CA LEU A 259 1.45 2.72 -2.72
C LEU A 259 2.64 2.47 -3.68
N GLY A 260 2.42 2.65 -4.99
CA GLY A 260 3.42 2.36 -6.01
C GLY A 260 2.83 1.88 -7.33
N VAL A 261 3.72 1.39 -8.20
CA VAL A 261 3.39 0.88 -9.53
C VAL A 261 2.78 -0.54 -9.46
N GLN A 262 1.92 -0.88 -10.42
CA GLN A 262 1.15 -2.13 -10.45
C GLN A 262 2.05 -3.37 -10.33
N GLU A 263 3.29 -3.31 -10.84
CA GLU A 263 4.27 -4.39 -10.90
C GLU A 263 4.75 -4.84 -9.50
N GLY A 264 4.71 -3.95 -8.50
CA GLY A 264 5.07 -4.27 -7.11
C GLY A 264 3.90 -4.65 -6.22
N ALA A 265 2.67 -4.65 -6.73
CA ALA A 265 1.47 -4.93 -5.93
C ALA A 265 1.08 -6.43 -6.02
N CYS A 266 0.56 -6.96 -4.92
CA CYS A 266 -0.15 -8.24 -4.93
C CYS A 266 -1.66 -7.97 -4.95
N ALA A 267 -2.43 -8.91 -5.50
CA ALA A 267 -3.89 -8.81 -5.51
C ALA A 267 -4.50 -9.94 -4.69
N GLU A 268 -5.52 -9.60 -3.88
CA GLU A 268 -6.35 -10.53 -3.12
C GLU A 268 -7.71 -10.69 -3.81
N ASN A 269 -8.08 -11.92 -4.20
CA ASN A 269 -9.45 -12.28 -4.57
C ASN A 269 -10.06 -13.08 -3.41
N ILE A 270 -11.27 -12.70 -2.98
CA ILE A 270 -11.99 -13.31 -1.86
C ILE A 270 -13.17 -14.10 -2.42
N TYR A 271 -13.29 -15.37 -2.06
CA TYR A 271 -14.42 -16.21 -2.49
C TYR A 271 -15.58 -16.11 -1.50
N LEU A 272 -16.77 -15.71 -1.99
CA LEU A 272 -17.97 -15.52 -1.17
C LEU A 272 -18.92 -16.72 -1.22
N HIS A 273 -18.69 -17.68 -2.13
CA HIS A 273 -19.56 -18.85 -2.23
C HIS A 273 -19.47 -19.72 -0.97
N PRO A 274 -20.61 -20.22 -0.43
CA PRO A 274 -20.63 -20.95 0.84
C PRO A 274 -19.71 -22.18 0.94
N THR A 275 -19.41 -22.84 -0.18
CA THR A 275 -18.52 -24.03 -0.18
C THR A 275 -17.05 -23.72 0.08
N VAL A 276 -16.64 -22.47 -0.10
CA VAL A 276 -15.25 -22.00 0.02
C VAL A 276 -15.14 -20.76 0.92
N GLN A 277 -16.12 -20.56 1.80
CA GLN A 277 -16.21 -19.36 2.62
C GLN A 277 -14.93 -19.16 3.47
N GLY A 278 -14.35 -17.95 3.40
CA GLY A 278 -13.14 -17.59 4.13
C GLY A 278 -11.83 -17.88 3.40
N LEU A 279 -11.90 -18.47 2.20
CA LEU A 279 -10.75 -18.66 1.31
C LEU A 279 -10.43 -17.37 0.55
N SER A 280 -9.17 -16.93 0.63
CA SER A 280 -8.62 -15.88 -0.24
C SER A 280 -7.59 -16.48 -1.21
N GLU A 281 -7.53 -15.93 -2.43
CA GLU A 281 -6.50 -16.21 -3.43
C GLU A 281 -5.60 -14.98 -3.59
N TRP A 282 -4.28 -15.19 -3.53
CA TRP A 282 -3.24 -14.18 -3.71
C TRP A 282 -2.45 -14.45 -4.99
N GLN A 283 -2.15 -13.38 -5.72
CA GLN A 283 -1.39 -13.45 -6.97
C GLN A 283 -0.48 -12.24 -7.15
N THR A 284 0.49 -12.37 -8.06
CA THR A 284 1.17 -11.22 -8.65
C THR A 284 0.20 -10.41 -9.51
N ALA A 285 0.32 -9.08 -9.51
CA ALA A 285 -0.53 -8.22 -10.34
C ALA A 285 -0.13 -8.19 -11.83
N HIS A 286 1.08 -8.65 -12.17
CA HIS A 286 1.52 -8.83 -13.56
C HIS A 286 1.13 -10.22 -14.10
N GLY A 287 1.09 -10.35 -15.44
CA GLY A 287 0.80 -11.59 -16.16
C GLY A 287 1.91 -12.66 -16.05
N SER A 288 1.84 -13.68 -16.90
CA SER A 288 2.76 -14.84 -16.85
C SER A 288 4.22 -14.53 -17.22
N ALA A 289 4.47 -13.40 -17.90
CA ALA A 289 5.80 -12.98 -18.35
C ALA A 289 6.57 -14.14 -19.02
N ASP A 290 5.90 -14.84 -19.94
CA ASP A 290 6.41 -16.09 -20.52
C ASP A 290 7.75 -15.90 -21.25
N ASP A 291 8.01 -14.69 -21.74
CA ASP A 291 9.26 -14.27 -22.34
C ASP A 291 10.45 -14.34 -21.38
N LEU A 292 10.23 -14.19 -20.07
CA LEU A 292 11.27 -14.26 -19.03
C LEU A 292 11.51 -15.68 -18.50
N THR A 293 10.76 -16.68 -18.98
CA THR A 293 10.80 -18.05 -18.45
C THR A 293 12.22 -18.63 -18.48
N GLY A 294 12.72 -19.04 -17.32
CA GLY A 294 14.03 -19.70 -17.18
C GLY A 294 15.23 -18.75 -17.31
N GLN A 295 15.00 -17.44 -17.43
CA GLN A 295 16.08 -16.46 -17.50
C GLN A 295 16.62 -16.06 -16.12
N GLY A 296 15.89 -16.33 -15.03
CA GLY A 296 16.35 -16.00 -13.68
C GLY A 296 16.31 -14.50 -13.37
N ILE A 297 15.46 -13.74 -14.06
CA ILE A 297 15.39 -12.26 -13.96
C ILE A 297 13.97 -11.73 -13.71
N VAL A 298 13.01 -12.59 -13.40
CA VAL A 298 11.65 -12.17 -13.03
C VAL A 298 11.69 -11.39 -11.71
N ASN A 299 10.92 -10.31 -11.60
CA ASN A 299 10.82 -9.52 -10.38
C ASN A 299 10.01 -10.26 -9.30
N PRO A 300 10.61 -10.63 -8.15
CA PRO A 300 9.91 -11.38 -7.09
C PRO A 300 9.12 -10.47 -6.12
N THR A 301 9.15 -9.14 -6.27
CA THR A 301 8.60 -8.18 -5.30
C THR A 301 7.13 -8.44 -4.96
N ALA A 302 6.29 -8.69 -5.98
CA ALA A 302 4.87 -8.97 -5.76
C ALA A 302 4.64 -10.30 -5.02
N THR A 303 5.43 -11.33 -5.30
CA THR A 303 5.39 -12.61 -4.59
C THR A 303 5.79 -12.43 -3.13
N ILE A 304 6.87 -11.69 -2.86
CA ILE A 304 7.34 -11.38 -1.51
C ILE A 304 6.25 -10.64 -0.71
N ARG A 305 5.59 -9.65 -1.30
CA ARG A 305 4.48 -8.92 -0.65
C ARG A 305 3.25 -9.79 -0.44
N ALA A 306 2.92 -10.68 -1.36
CA ALA A 306 1.85 -11.65 -1.19
C ALA A 306 2.12 -12.60 0.00
N VAL A 307 3.36 -13.07 0.15
CA VAL A 307 3.79 -13.87 1.31
C VAL A 307 3.61 -13.10 2.60
N ALA A 308 4.11 -11.86 2.68
CA ALA A 308 3.97 -11.03 3.87
C ALA A 308 2.50 -10.81 4.22
N ALA A 309 1.65 -10.58 3.21
CA ALA A 309 0.22 -10.42 3.41
C ALA A 309 -0.47 -11.69 3.94
N ILE A 310 -0.15 -12.86 3.39
CA ILE A 310 -0.66 -14.14 3.88
C ILE A 310 -0.25 -14.38 5.34
N LEU A 311 1.02 -14.15 5.69
CA LEU A 311 1.53 -14.38 7.04
C LEU A 311 0.88 -13.44 8.07
N GLU A 312 0.73 -12.15 7.74
CA GLU A 312 0.11 -11.21 8.66
C GLU A 312 -1.39 -11.46 8.80
N ASP A 313 -2.10 -11.56 7.67
CA ASP A 313 -3.56 -11.58 7.66
C ASP A 313 -4.15 -12.96 8.04
N LYS A 314 -3.39 -14.05 7.81
CA LYS A 314 -3.86 -15.42 8.04
C LYS A 314 -3.07 -16.18 9.09
N ALA A 315 -1.91 -15.71 9.55
CA ALA A 315 -1.14 -16.37 10.61
C ALA A 315 -0.78 -15.45 11.79
N LEU A 316 -1.25 -14.20 11.81
CA LEU A 316 -0.99 -13.23 12.89
C LEU A 316 0.51 -12.97 13.11
N CYS A 317 1.32 -13.07 12.05
CA CYS A 317 2.71 -12.63 12.06
C CYS A 317 2.77 -11.10 11.98
N VAL A 318 2.36 -10.41 13.05
CA VAL A 318 2.21 -8.95 13.08
C VAL A 318 3.52 -8.24 12.74
N GLY A 319 3.47 -7.29 11.81
CA GLY A 319 4.62 -6.46 11.40
C GLY A 319 5.49 -7.06 10.30
N VAL A 320 5.17 -8.25 9.78
CA VAL A 320 5.91 -8.86 8.67
C VAL A 320 5.77 -8.06 7.36
N LYS A 321 4.63 -7.41 7.10
CA LYS A 321 4.46 -6.47 5.98
C LYS A 321 5.45 -5.31 6.12
N ARG A 322 5.55 -4.72 7.32
CA ARG A 322 6.48 -3.62 7.62
C ARG A 322 7.95 -4.03 7.44
N ILE A 323 8.36 -5.19 7.95
CA ILE A 323 9.72 -5.72 7.73
C ILE A 323 9.98 -5.88 6.23
N THR A 324 9.01 -6.41 5.50
CA THR A 324 9.12 -6.63 4.06
C THR A 324 9.36 -5.33 3.31
N ASP A 325 8.58 -4.28 3.58
CA ASP A 325 8.74 -2.99 2.90
C ASP A 325 10.04 -2.26 3.31
N LEU A 326 10.49 -2.39 4.56
CA LEU A 326 11.79 -1.88 5.00
C LEU A 326 12.95 -2.60 4.30
N ALA A 327 12.88 -3.93 4.20
CA ALA A 327 13.89 -4.73 3.50
C ALA A 327 13.96 -4.37 2.01
N LEU A 328 12.81 -4.30 1.33
CA LEU A 328 12.73 -3.89 -0.08
C LEU A 328 13.29 -2.48 -0.30
N HIS A 329 13.03 -1.56 0.63
CA HIS A 329 13.61 -0.21 0.58
C HIS A 329 15.13 -0.22 0.76
N GLN A 330 15.66 -1.04 1.67
CA GLN A 330 17.09 -1.21 1.87
C GLN A 330 17.78 -1.75 0.61
N LEU A 331 17.16 -2.71 -0.08
CA LEU A 331 17.65 -3.24 -1.36
C LEU A 331 17.75 -2.12 -2.42
N ALA A 332 16.72 -1.29 -2.52
CA ALA A 332 16.72 -0.16 -3.46
C ALA A 332 17.86 0.83 -3.16
N ILE A 333 18.12 1.15 -1.89
CA ILE A 333 19.26 2.01 -1.49
C ILE A 333 20.60 1.38 -1.88
N GLN A 334 20.72 0.06 -1.75
CA GLN A 334 21.91 -0.70 -2.12
C GLN A 334 22.07 -0.91 -3.64
N GLY A 335 21.10 -0.48 -4.44
CA GLY A 335 21.10 -0.69 -5.89
C GLY A 335 20.79 -2.14 -6.32
N LEU A 336 20.29 -2.97 -5.40
CA LEU A 336 19.84 -4.34 -5.68
C LEU A 336 18.43 -4.31 -6.30
N GLN A 337 18.38 -4.01 -7.59
CA GLN A 337 17.14 -3.91 -8.36
C GLN A 337 17.16 -4.89 -9.54
N THR A 338 15.99 -5.43 -9.90
CA THR A 338 15.80 -6.30 -11.07
C THR A 338 15.74 -5.48 -12.38
N PRO A 339 15.86 -6.09 -13.58
CA PRO A 339 15.93 -5.35 -14.84
C PRO A 339 14.72 -4.45 -15.15
N ASP A 340 13.52 -4.87 -14.79
CA ASP A 340 12.29 -4.09 -14.93
C ASP A 340 12.28 -2.82 -14.03
N GLN A 341 13.05 -2.84 -12.94
CA GLN A 341 13.27 -1.72 -12.05
C GLN A 341 14.49 -0.86 -12.44
N GLY A 342 15.13 -1.16 -13.58
CA GLY A 342 16.32 -0.46 -14.08
C GLY A 342 17.65 -0.96 -13.50
N GLY A 343 17.65 -2.08 -12.77
CA GLY A 343 18.86 -2.71 -12.24
C GLY A 343 19.38 -3.88 -13.08
N SER A 344 20.28 -4.67 -12.51
CA SER A 344 20.90 -5.83 -13.17
C SER A 344 20.88 -7.11 -12.32
N SER A 345 20.16 -7.10 -11.19
CA SER A 345 20.11 -8.22 -10.26
C SER A 345 19.28 -9.36 -10.82
N THR A 346 19.72 -10.60 -10.60
CA THR A 346 18.92 -11.80 -10.88
C THR A 346 17.84 -11.95 -9.81
N THR A 347 16.80 -12.73 -10.10
CA THR A 347 15.74 -13.09 -9.15
C THR A 347 16.32 -13.71 -7.88
N LEU A 348 17.29 -14.61 -8.04
CA LEU A 348 17.96 -15.26 -6.90
C LEU A 348 18.73 -14.25 -6.05
N ALA A 349 19.58 -13.42 -6.65
CA ALA A 349 20.37 -12.42 -5.91
C ALA A 349 19.47 -11.41 -5.19
N PHE A 350 18.35 -11.03 -5.81
CA PHE A 350 17.35 -10.16 -5.19
C PHE A 350 16.70 -10.83 -3.98
N VAL A 351 16.28 -12.10 -4.09
CA VAL A 351 15.67 -12.85 -2.97
C VAL A 351 16.67 -13.06 -1.84
N GLU A 352 17.92 -13.42 -2.13
CA GLU A 352 18.98 -13.58 -1.11
C GLU A 352 19.22 -12.26 -0.36
N GLY A 353 19.42 -11.16 -1.10
CA GLY A 353 19.57 -9.84 -0.49
C GLY A 353 18.38 -9.44 0.37
N PHE A 354 17.15 -9.74 -0.10
CA PHE A 354 15.93 -9.48 0.65
C PHE A 354 15.88 -10.28 1.95
N LEU A 355 16.19 -11.58 1.91
CA LEU A 355 16.15 -12.45 3.09
C LEU A 355 17.21 -12.04 4.12
N ASP A 356 18.40 -11.64 3.69
CA ASP A 356 19.44 -11.11 4.56
C ASP A 356 18.99 -9.81 5.26
N ALA A 357 18.45 -8.86 4.50
CA ALA A 357 17.92 -7.62 5.05
C ALA A 357 16.76 -7.88 6.03
N ALA A 358 15.81 -8.75 5.65
CA ALA A 358 14.68 -9.11 6.48
C ALA A 358 15.09 -9.85 7.77
N ALA A 359 16.12 -10.70 7.72
CA ALA A 359 16.65 -11.39 8.89
C ALA A 359 17.31 -10.41 9.88
N VAL A 360 18.12 -9.47 9.37
CA VAL A 360 18.73 -8.41 10.20
C VAL A 360 17.65 -7.53 10.84
N LEU A 361 16.65 -7.09 10.07
CA LEU A 361 15.52 -6.31 10.58
C LEU A 361 14.72 -7.11 11.63
N SER A 362 14.42 -8.38 11.37
CA SER A 362 13.67 -9.23 12.32
C SER A 362 14.45 -9.46 13.62
N ALA A 363 15.78 -9.59 13.56
CA ALA A 363 16.62 -9.77 14.75
C ALA A 363 16.82 -8.47 15.55
N ALA A 364 16.88 -7.33 14.88
CA ALA A 364 17.03 -6.02 15.50
C ALA A 364 15.75 -5.48 16.14
N THR A 365 14.60 -6.10 15.85
CA THR A 365 13.28 -5.58 16.21
C THR A 365 12.57 -6.57 17.13
N SER A 366 12.17 -6.14 18.33
CA SER A 366 11.27 -6.92 19.19
C SER A 366 9.90 -7.02 18.50
N PRO A 367 9.13 -8.13 18.68
CA PRO A 367 7.74 -8.20 18.24
C PRO A 367 6.88 -7.02 18.72
N ALA A 368 7.21 -6.42 19.88
CA ALA A 368 6.54 -5.22 20.39
C ALA A 368 6.87 -3.95 19.59
N SER A 369 8.05 -3.86 18.97
CA SER A 369 8.45 -2.76 18.07
C SER A 369 8.04 -2.99 16.60
N LEU A 370 7.54 -4.18 16.26
CA LEU A 370 6.99 -4.54 14.95
C LEU A 370 5.48 -4.32 14.86
N ALA A 371 4.80 -4.17 16.00
CA ALA A 371 3.43 -3.68 16.04
C ALA A 371 3.37 -2.28 15.40
N PRO A 372 2.24 -1.89 14.78
CA PRO A 372 2.01 -0.49 14.43
C PRO A 372 2.35 0.38 15.65
N ALA A 373 2.99 1.53 15.42
CA ALA A 373 3.44 2.43 16.49
C ALA A 373 2.32 2.54 17.52
N ALA A 374 2.64 2.34 18.81
CA ALA A 374 1.64 2.41 19.88
C ALA A 374 0.96 3.79 19.97
N SER A 375 1.52 4.76 19.24
CA SER A 375 1.06 6.12 19.04
C SER A 375 0.80 6.37 17.55
N ASP A 376 -0.27 7.10 17.26
CA ASP A 376 -0.60 7.74 15.98
C ASP A 376 0.34 8.92 15.63
N THR A 377 1.38 9.14 16.44
CA THR A 377 2.30 10.25 16.33
C THR A 377 3.67 9.79 15.82
N ALA A 378 4.30 10.60 14.97
CA ALA A 378 5.68 10.40 14.54
C ALA A 378 6.54 11.65 14.74
N LEU A 379 7.81 11.43 15.08
CA LEU A 379 8.85 12.46 15.02
C LEU A 379 9.45 12.50 13.62
N VAL A 380 9.39 13.65 12.95
CA VAL A 380 9.99 13.87 11.64
C VAL A 380 11.20 14.80 11.80
N VAL A 381 12.39 14.26 11.57
CA VAL A 381 13.66 15.02 11.60
C VAL A 381 13.99 15.48 10.19
N VAL A 382 13.89 16.78 9.94
CA VAL A 382 13.98 17.39 8.61
C VAL A 382 15.34 18.05 8.39
N ASP A 383 16.09 17.58 7.39
CA ASP A 383 17.26 18.22 6.80
C ASP A 383 18.35 18.66 7.80
N PHE A 384 18.58 17.88 8.87
CA PHE A 384 19.66 18.16 9.83
C PHE A 384 21.03 17.69 9.30
N GLN A 385 21.46 18.25 8.17
CA GLN A 385 22.64 17.83 7.40
C GLN A 385 23.86 18.75 7.62
N ASN A 386 25.05 18.18 7.41
CA ASN A 386 26.34 18.85 7.65
C ASN A 386 26.46 20.22 6.97
N ASP A 387 26.06 20.36 5.71
CA ASP A 387 26.14 21.64 5.01
C ASP A 387 25.28 22.73 5.66
N PHE A 388 24.06 22.41 6.08
CA PHE A 388 23.17 23.38 6.73
C PHE A 388 23.69 23.79 8.11
N VAL A 389 24.16 22.81 8.89
CA VAL A 389 24.61 23.03 10.26
C VAL A 389 25.92 23.82 10.29
N THR A 390 26.89 23.45 9.46
CA THR A 390 28.23 24.06 9.50
C THR A 390 28.30 25.43 8.81
N GLN A 391 27.38 25.73 7.92
CA GLN A 391 27.26 27.05 7.30
C GLN A 391 26.35 27.99 8.10
N TYR A 392 25.76 27.52 9.20
CA TYR A 392 24.94 28.37 10.06
C TYR A 392 25.82 29.40 10.82
N PRO A 393 25.45 30.69 10.87
CA PRO A 393 26.31 31.74 11.43
C PRO A 393 26.62 31.63 12.93
N HIS A 394 25.84 30.86 13.68
CA HIS A 394 25.94 30.74 15.14
C HIS A 394 26.20 29.28 15.57
N PRO A 395 27.47 28.84 15.62
CA PRO A 395 27.81 27.45 15.94
C PRO A 395 27.28 26.96 17.30
N ARG A 396 27.25 27.84 18.31
CA ARG A 396 26.71 27.50 19.64
C ARG A 396 25.22 27.18 19.62
N ASP A 397 24.45 27.84 18.74
CA ASP A 397 23.04 27.50 18.55
C ASP A 397 22.91 26.11 17.94
N MET A 398 23.77 25.76 16.99
CA MET A 398 23.79 24.44 16.37
C MET A 398 24.22 23.33 17.32
N GLU A 399 25.19 23.58 18.21
CA GLU A 399 25.54 22.65 19.29
C GLU A 399 24.33 22.37 20.19
N ARG A 400 23.60 23.41 20.60
CA ARG A 400 22.37 23.28 21.41
C ARG A 400 21.27 22.54 20.66
N VAL A 401 20.97 22.94 19.42
CA VAL A 401 19.91 22.31 18.61
C VAL A 401 20.23 20.84 18.33
N SER A 402 21.49 20.52 18.02
CA SER A 402 21.95 19.14 17.81
C SER A 402 21.74 18.28 19.07
N ALA A 403 22.14 18.79 20.25
CA ALA A 403 21.94 18.09 21.52
C ALA A 403 20.44 17.88 21.82
N ASN A 404 19.62 18.91 21.58
CA ASN A 404 18.18 18.85 21.81
C ASN A 404 17.48 17.85 20.88
N ILE A 405 17.82 17.84 19.58
CA ILE A 405 17.27 16.87 18.62
C ILE A 405 17.68 15.45 19.03
N ALA A 406 18.95 15.23 19.40
CA ALA A 406 19.40 13.91 19.87
C ALA A 406 18.61 13.45 21.10
N GLN A 407 18.40 14.32 22.09
CA GLN A 407 17.59 14.04 23.26
C GLN A 407 16.13 13.69 22.89
N LEU A 408 15.52 14.46 21.98
CA LEU A 408 14.13 14.23 21.56
C LEU A 408 13.99 12.93 20.77
N VAL A 409 14.95 12.61 19.90
CA VAL A 409 14.98 11.34 19.16
C VAL A 409 15.09 10.16 20.13
N ASP A 410 15.98 10.23 21.12
CA ASP A 410 16.09 9.17 22.13
C ASP A 410 14.83 9.04 22.99
N HIS A 411 14.17 10.16 23.30
CA HIS A 411 12.89 10.17 24.00
C HIS A 411 11.76 9.54 23.16
N ALA A 412 11.68 9.86 21.87
CA ALA A 412 10.73 9.25 20.92
C ALA A 412 10.95 7.73 20.86
N ARG A 413 12.21 7.29 20.76
CA ARG A 413 12.58 5.86 20.74
C ARG A 413 12.19 5.14 22.03
N GLN A 414 12.38 5.78 23.19
CA GLN A 414 11.97 5.23 24.49
C GLN A 414 10.44 5.14 24.62
N ALA A 415 9.72 6.08 24.02
CA ALA A 415 8.25 6.09 23.95
C ALA A 415 7.68 5.16 22.85
N HIS A 416 8.53 4.47 22.09
CA HIS A 416 8.14 3.68 20.91
C HIS A 416 7.40 4.49 19.83
N THR A 417 7.67 5.79 19.76
CA THR A 417 7.19 6.69 18.71
C THR A 417 8.01 6.49 17.44
N GLU A 418 7.34 6.51 16.29
CA GLU A 418 7.99 6.41 14.99
C GLU A 418 8.95 7.60 14.76
N VAL A 419 10.17 7.33 14.28
CA VAL A 419 11.14 8.36 13.91
C VAL A 419 11.41 8.30 12.41
N ILE A 420 11.07 9.37 11.71
CA ILE A 420 11.18 9.51 10.25
C ILE A 420 12.25 10.54 9.93
N TRP A 421 13.14 10.19 9.01
CA TRP A 421 14.26 11.03 8.62
C TRP A 421 14.06 11.56 7.21
N VAL A 422 14.24 12.86 7.03
CA VAL A 422 14.16 13.52 5.74
C VAL A 422 15.48 14.21 5.45
N ARG A 423 16.02 14.01 4.25
CA ARG A 423 17.23 14.68 3.76
C ARG A 423 16.92 15.47 2.51
N PHE A 424 17.59 16.60 2.36
CA PHE A 424 17.59 17.39 1.14
C PHE A 424 18.82 17.06 0.29
N HIS A 425 18.61 16.93 -1.01
CA HIS A 425 19.65 16.83 -2.02
C HIS A 425 19.51 17.95 -3.04
N GLY A 426 20.50 18.84 -3.05
CA GLY A 426 20.53 20.03 -3.90
C GLY A 426 21.20 19.83 -5.25
N ASP A 427 21.39 18.59 -5.69
CA ASP A 427 22.08 18.27 -6.94
C ASP A 427 21.47 19.02 -8.14
N PRO A 428 22.29 19.67 -9.00
CA PRO A 428 21.79 20.48 -10.12
C PRO A 428 20.87 19.73 -11.09
N GLU A 429 21.02 18.41 -11.20
CA GLU A 429 20.16 17.56 -12.04
C GLU A 429 18.70 17.53 -11.56
N TYR A 430 18.45 17.71 -10.26
CA TYR A 430 17.10 17.70 -9.68
C TYR A 430 16.43 19.07 -9.72
N GLN A 431 17.20 20.15 -9.85
CA GLN A 431 16.70 21.51 -9.68
C GLN A 431 15.80 21.95 -10.83
N PRO A 432 14.53 22.32 -10.62
CA PRO A 432 13.66 22.84 -11.67
C PRO A 432 14.10 24.23 -12.16
N ARG A 433 13.53 24.70 -13.28
CA ARG A 433 13.89 25.99 -13.90
C ARG A 433 13.91 27.16 -12.92
N GLY A 434 12.89 27.29 -12.07
CA GLY A 434 12.79 28.38 -11.09
C GLY A 434 13.90 28.34 -10.03
N TRP A 435 14.29 27.13 -9.61
CA TRP A 435 15.39 26.94 -8.67
C TRP A 435 16.73 27.37 -9.28
N ARG A 436 17.03 26.88 -10.49
CA ARG A 436 18.27 27.23 -11.21
C ARG A 436 18.37 28.73 -11.49
N GLN A 437 17.25 29.37 -11.86
CA GLN A 437 17.21 30.81 -12.08
C GLN A 437 17.52 31.58 -10.79
N ARG A 438 16.84 31.24 -9.67
CA ARG A 438 17.10 31.86 -8.37
C ARG A 438 18.56 31.70 -7.96
N ASP A 439 19.11 30.49 -8.08
CA ASP A 439 20.49 30.21 -7.67
C ASP A 439 21.50 30.99 -8.51
N HIS A 440 21.25 31.12 -9.82
CA HIS A 440 22.05 31.98 -10.70
C HIS A 440 21.97 33.47 -10.30
N GLU A 441 20.76 34.01 -10.15
CA GLU A 441 20.55 35.43 -9.80
C GLU A 441 21.12 35.79 -8.42
N GLN A 442 21.01 34.87 -7.45
CA GLN A 442 21.47 35.06 -6.08
C GLN A 442 22.87 34.50 -5.82
N HIS A 443 23.57 34.02 -6.86
CA HIS A 443 24.91 33.44 -6.77
C HIS A 443 25.02 32.34 -5.70
N ARG A 444 23.96 31.53 -5.56
CA ARG A 444 23.90 30.42 -4.59
C ARG A 444 24.64 29.22 -5.15
N LYS A 445 25.35 28.51 -4.26
CA LYS A 445 25.95 27.21 -4.56
C LYS A 445 24.98 26.11 -4.13
N PRO A 446 24.94 24.97 -4.83
CA PRO A 446 24.17 23.83 -4.36
C PRO A 446 24.78 23.29 -3.07
N TRP A 447 23.91 22.86 -2.16
CA TRP A 447 24.27 22.23 -0.89
C TRP A 447 23.71 20.81 -0.83
N CYS A 448 24.28 19.99 0.03
CA CYS A 448 23.89 18.61 0.28
C CYS A 448 23.92 17.74 -0.98
N LEU A 449 24.99 17.88 -1.78
CA LEU A 449 25.20 17.08 -2.99
C LEU A 449 25.35 15.59 -2.64
N ARG A 450 24.65 14.71 -3.35
CA ARG A 450 24.65 13.28 -3.05
C ARG A 450 26.08 12.70 -3.08
N GLY A 451 26.40 11.88 -2.08
CA GLY A 451 27.73 11.27 -1.94
C GLY A 451 28.80 12.20 -1.35
N THR A 452 28.46 13.44 -0.97
CA THR A 452 29.37 14.34 -0.27
C THR A 452 29.13 14.33 1.24
N TRP A 453 30.16 14.64 2.02
CA TRP A 453 30.04 14.83 3.46
C TRP A 453 28.94 15.84 3.83
N GLY A 454 28.78 16.90 3.02
CA GLY A 454 27.76 17.93 3.23
C GLY A 454 26.33 17.40 3.24
N ALA A 455 26.07 16.29 2.53
CA ALA A 455 24.75 15.66 2.46
C ALA A 455 24.46 14.67 3.59
N GLU A 456 25.47 14.29 4.38
CA GLU A 456 25.29 13.41 5.52
C GLU A 456 24.62 14.13 6.70
N LEU A 457 23.93 13.40 7.56
CA LEU A 457 23.32 13.95 8.77
C LEU A 457 24.39 14.36 9.77
N PHE A 458 24.15 15.45 10.50
CA PHE A 458 25.15 16.06 11.37
C PHE A 458 25.26 15.37 12.74
N GLY A 459 26.50 15.06 13.13
CA GLY A 459 26.84 14.63 14.48
C GLY A 459 26.14 13.35 14.95
N ALA A 460 25.65 13.34 16.19
CA ALA A 460 25.00 12.19 16.84
C ALA A 460 23.55 11.95 16.38
N VAL A 461 22.99 12.84 15.57
CA VAL A 461 21.60 12.78 15.08
C VAL A 461 21.54 11.85 13.87
N GLN A 462 21.57 10.53 14.13
CA GLN A 462 21.64 9.48 13.12
C GLN A 462 20.46 8.50 13.18
N PRO A 463 20.00 8.00 12.01
CA PRO A 463 18.94 7.01 11.93
C PRO A 463 19.41 5.63 12.39
N ARG A 464 18.49 4.85 12.96
CA ARG A 464 18.65 3.40 13.14
C ARG A 464 18.22 2.66 11.87
N ALA A 465 18.67 1.41 11.72
CA ALA A 465 18.41 0.61 10.52
C ALA A 465 16.90 0.42 10.22
N GLN A 466 16.08 0.34 11.26
CA GLN A 466 14.63 0.18 11.18
C GLN A 466 13.84 1.48 10.98
N GLU A 467 14.50 2.64 11.01
CA GLU A 467 13.85 3.95 10.91
C GLU A 467 13.76 4.40 9.44
N ARG A 468 12.59 4.90 9.03
CA ARG A 468 12.34 5.25 7.63
C ARG A 468 13.09 6.52 7.24
N GLN A 469 13.65 6.52 6.04
CA GLN A 469 14.41 7.64 5.48
C GLN A 469 13.83 8.05 4.12
N PHE A 470 13.76 9.36 3.87
CA PHE A 470 13.29 9.95 2.62
C PHE A 470 14.27 11.00 2.11
N GLU A 471 14.48 10.99 0.80
CA GLU A 471 15.41 11.89 0.11
C GLU A 471 14.63 12.87 -0.79
N LYS A 472 14.63 14.15 -0.42
CA LYS A 472 14.08 15.26 -1.19
C LYS A 472 15.02 15.68 -2.29
N ARG A 473 14.54 15.65 -3.54
CA ARG A 473 15.30 16.04 -4.74
C ARG A 473 14.98 17.49 -5.11
N ALA A 474 15.80 18.42 -4.64
CA ALA A 474 15.65 19.86 -4.87
C ALA A 474 14.24 20.43 -4.56
N CYS A 475 13.65 20.00 -3.44
CA CYS A 475 12.38 20.52 -2.91
C CYS A 475 12.41 20.68 -1.38
N TYR A 476 11.61 21.58 -0.82
CA TYR A 476 11.55 21.81 0.64
C TYR A 476 10.50 20.94 1.34
N ASP A 477 9.38 20.68 0.69
CA ASP A 477 8.26 19.92 1.24
C ASP A 477 8.47 18.40 0.97
N PRO A 478 8.61 17.55 2.02
CA PRO A 478 8.72 16.10 1.85
C PRO A 478 7.48 15.45 1.25
N PHE A 479 6.30 16.08 1.31
CA PHE A 479 5.10 15.58 0.62
C PHE A 479 5.19 15.66 -0.91
N LEU A 480 6.24 16.30 -1.46
CA LEU A 480 6.57 16.24 -2.88
C LEU A 480 7.49 15.06 -3.24
N VAL A 481 7.92 14.28 -2.25
CA VAL A 481 8.75 13.08 -2.45
C VAL A 481 7.85 11.86 -2.58
N PRO A 482 8.02 11.06 -3.66
CA PRO A 482 7.31 9.79 -3.79
C PRO A 482 7.47 8.92 -2.55
N GLY A 483 6.35 8.44 -2.02
CA GLY A 483 6.32 7.52 -0.88
C GLY A 483 6.28 8.15 0.52
N PHE A 484 6.58 9.45 0.70
CA PHE A 484 6.57 10.07 2.04
C PHE A 484 5.16 10.12 2.64
N GLU A 485 4.25 10.84 1.97
CA GLU A 485 2.84 10.93 2.35
C GLU A 485 2.22 9.54 2.54
N HIS A 486 2.60 8.66 1.62
CA HIS A 486 2.11 7.32 1.57
C HIS A 486 2.53 6.50 2.80
N TYR A 487 3.79 6.55 3.21
CA TYR A 487 4.29 5.89 4.41
C TYR A 487 3.56 6.38 5.67
N LEU A 488 3.29 7.68 5.78
CA LEU A 488 2.51 8.22 6.90
C LEU A 488 1.12 7.58 6.95
N LEU A 489 0.51 7.36 5.79
CA LEU A 489 -0.77 6.68 5.69
C LEU A 489 -0.67 5.20 6.06
N GLU A 490 0.34 4.46 5.63
CA GLU A 490 0.53 3.04 6.00
C GLU A 490 0.74 2.84 7.49
N GLN A 491 1.55 3.70 8.11
CA GLN A 491 1.86 3.62 9.54
C GLN A 491 0.71 4.13 10.43
N ASN A 492 -0.43 4.49 9.84
CA ASN A 492 -1.59 5.06 10.53
C ASN A 492 -1.24 6.29 11.39
N LEU A 493 -0.36 7.15 10.88
CA LEU A 493 0.04 8.37 11.56
C LEU A 493 -1.00 9.46 11.33
N GLU A 494 -1.41 10.14 12.39
CA GLU A 494 -2.34 11.28 12.41
C GLU A 494 -1.66 12.57 12.87
N HIS A 495 -0.57 12.47 13.62
CA HIS A 495 0.14 13.61 14.19
C HIS A 495 1.64 13.57 13.87
N LEU A 496 2.19 14.68 13.37
CA LEU A 496 3.62 14.84 13.11
C LEU A 496 4.24 15.86 14.07
N VAL A 497 5.22 15.41 14.85
CA VAL A 497 6.15 16.28 15.59
C VAL A 497 7.33 16.57 14.66
N VAL A 498 7.50 17.81 14.23
CA VAL A 498 8.50 18.20 13.22
C VAL A 498 9.63 18.97 13.87
N VAL A 499 10.86 18.54 13.62
CA VAL A 499 12.10 19.18 14.09
C VAL A 499 13.16 19.20 12.99
N GLY A 500 14.28 19.88 13.22
CA GLY A 500 15.38 19.97 12.26
C GLY A 500 15.58 21.39 11.72
N LEU A 501 16.11 21.53 10.51
CA LEU A 501 16.49 22.82 9.95
C LEU A 501 15.90 23.06 8.56
N PHE A 502 15.48 24.28 8.20
CA PHE A 502 15.29 25.49 9.00
C PHE A 502 13.81 25.74 9.30
N THR A 503 13.51 26.41 10.42
CA THR A 503 12.15 26.69 10.93
C THR A 503 11.25 27.32 9.87
N ASP A 504 11.77 28.33 9.18
CA ASP A 504 11.10 29.17 8.18
C ASP A 504 11.31 28.71 6.73
N VAL A 505 11.90 27.54 6.54
CA VAL A 505 12.13 26.93 5.23
C VAL A 505 11.56 25.51 5.20
N CYS A 506 12.38 24.49 5.48
CA CYS A 506 11.99 23.09 5.33
C CYS A 506 11.04 22.60 6.43
N VAL A 507 11.17 23.13 7.65
CA VAL A 507 10.24 22.83 8.74
C VAL A 507 8.86 23.44 8.42
N ASP A 508 8.79 24.71 8.01
CA ASP A 508 7.53 25.33 7.53
C ASP A 508 6.93 24.57 6.36
N ALA A 509 7.73 24.22 5.35
CA ALA A 509 7.25 23.50 4.20
C ALA A 509 6.61 22.16 4.60
N THR A 510 7.25 21.43 5.52
CA THR A 510 6.73 20.16 6.07
C THR A 510 5.46 20.37 6.87
N VAL A 511 5.44 21.33 7.80
CA VAL A 511 4.27 21.62 8.67
C VAL A 511 3.07 22.10 7.84
N ARG A 512 3.31 23.02 6.90
CA ARG A 512 2.31 23.53 5.97
C ARG A 512 1.75 22.41 5.10
N GLY A 513 2.64 21.57 4.55
CA GLY A 513 2.26 20.43 3.71
C GLY A 513 1.40 19.40 4.47
N ALA A 514 1.76 19.11 5.72
CA ALA A 514 1.02 18.23 6.62
C ALA A 514 -0.36 18.79 6.97
N PHE A 515 -0.42 20.06 7.42
CA PHE A 515 -1.66 20.74 7.78
C PHE A 515 -2.65 20.77 6.61
N GLN A 516 -2.20 21.15 5.41
CA GLN A 516 -3.06 21.24 4.23
C GLN A 516 -3.65 19.90 3.79
N ARG A 517 -3.04 18.79 4.21
CA ARG A 517 -3.51 17.42 3.91
C ARG A 517 -4.24 16.76 5.09
N GLY A 518 -4.35 17.44 6.23
CA GLY A 518 -5.16 17.01 7.37
C GLY A 518 -4.40 16.32 8.50
N TRP A 519 -3.07 16.34 8.50
CA TRP A 519 -2.28 15.89 9.66
C TRP A 519 -2.21 16.98 10.74
N LEU A 520 -2.30 16.55 12.00
CA LEU A 520 -1.98 17.42 13.14
C LEU A 520 -0.47 17.66 13.17
N THR A 521 -0.06 18.83 13.62
CA THR A 521 1.36 19.20 13.66
C THR A 521 1.78 19.76 15.01
N THR A 522 3.00 19.43 15.41
CA THR A 522 3.70 20.03 16.54
C THR A 522 5.12 20.35 16.14
N VAL A 523 5.66 21.47 16.63
CA VAL A 523 7.08 21.80 16.51
C VAL A 523 7.66 21.97 17.90
N VAL A 524 8.84 21.38 18.14
CA VAL A 524 9.54 21.52 19.41
C VAL A 524 10.55 22.65 19.31
N LYS A 525 10.32 23.72 20.05
CA LYS A 525 11.20 24.88 20.12
C LYS A 525 12.54 24.51 20.73
N GLY A 526 13.61 25.06 20.17
CA GLY A 526 14.99 24.70 20.52
C GLY A 526 15.47 23.42 19.83
N CYS A 527 14.62 22.71 19.10
CA CYS A 527 14.99 21.66 18.14
C CYS A 527 14.97 22.16 16.70
N THR A 528 14.84 23.48 16.49
CA THR A 528 14.90 24.12 15.19
C THR A 528 15.74 25.40 15.26
N ALA A 529 16.05 25.99 14.11
CA ALA A 529 16.62 27.33 14.03
C ALA A 529 16.11 28.03 12.77
N GLY A 530 15.91 29.34 12.85
CA GLY A 530 15.44 30.14 11.71
C GLY A 530 16.60 30.57 10.80
N HIS A 531 16.36 30.63 9.48
CA HIS A 531 17.34 31.02 8.49
C HIS A 531 17.22 32.52 8.11
N HIS A 532 16.00 33.01 7.93
CA HIS A 532 15.71 34.39 7.57
C HIS A 532 14.94 35.14 8.66
N PHE A 533 14.09 34.43 9.39
CA PHE A 533 13.35 34.95 10.54
C PHE A 533 13.83 34.28 11.83
N THR A 534 13.55 34.90 12.98
CA THR A 534 13.82 34.23 14.26
C THR A 534 12.89 33.03 14.42
N GLU A 535 13.34 32.00 15.16
CA GLU A 535 12.53 30.81 15.48
C GLU A 535 11.18 31.23 16.08
N ASP A 536 11.17 32.09 17.10
CA ASP A 536 9.96 32.56 17.78
C ASP A 536 8.95 33.23 16.83
N GLN A 537 9.43 34.08 15.91
CA GLN A 537 8.55 34.75 14.95
C GLN A 537 7.85 33.75 14.05
N TRP A 538 8.56 32.74 13.58
CA TRP A 538 8.00 31.78 12.63
C TRP A 538 7.14 30.71 13.31
N LEU A 539 7.50 30.27 14.52
CA LEU A 539 6.65 29.40 15.33
C LEU A 539 5.31 30.06 15.66
N ALA A 540 5.31 31.34 16.02
CA ALA A 540 4.07 32.10 16.25
C ALA A 540 3.21 32.21 14.97
N TYR A 541 3.85 32.31 13.80
CA TYR A 541 3.15 32.26 12.52
C TYR A 541 2.48 30.90 12.29
N MET A 542 3.21 29.79 12.49
CA MET A 542 2.65 28.44 12.34
C MET A 542 1.48 28.18 13.30
N GLN A 543 1.61 28.58 14.57
CA GLN A 543 0.52 28.49 15.56
C GLN A 543 -0.73 29.23 15.07
N ARG A 544 -0.56 30.46 14.57
CA ARG A 544 -1.67 31.31 14.15
C ARG A 544 -2.32 30.85 12.85
N VAL A 545 -1.54 30.37 11.88
CA VAL A 545 -2.02 30.09 10.52
C VAL A 545 -2.42 28.64 10.35
N TYR A 546 -1.67 27.70 10.95
CA TYR A 546 -1.90 26.26 10.79
C TYR A 546 -2.48 25.60 12.03
N GLY A 547 -2.52 26.29 13.18
CA GLY A 547 -2.89 25.68 14.45
C GLY A 547 -1.84 24.71 14.99
N THR A 548 -0.60 24.77 14.47
CA THR A 548 0.51 23.92 14.91
C THR A 548 0.77 24.13 16.41
N ARG A 549 0.88 23.05 17.17
CA ARG A 549 1.27 23.15 18.59
C ARG A 549 2.77 23.44 18.70
N VAL A 550 3.16 24.18 19.72
CA VAL A 550 4.57 24.46 20.00
C VAL A 550 4.86 24.07 21.44
N TYR A 551 5.86 23.21 21.63
CA TYR A 551 6.34 22.77 22.94
C TYR A 551 7.80 23.20 23.11
N GLU A 552 8.21 23.51 24.33
CA GLU A 552 9.63 23.70 24.64
C GLU A 552 10.30 22.33 24.88
N ILE A 553 11.62 22.20 24.62
CA ILE A 553 12.37 20.95 24.87
C ILE A 553 12.28 20.45 26.33
N GLY A 554 11.94 21.32 27.28
CA GLY A 554 11.72 20.95 28.69
C GLY A 554 10.34 20.37 28.99
N GLU A 555 9.39 20.44 28.05
CA GLU A 555 7.98 20.08 28.19
C GLU A 555 7.64 18.88 27.30
N LEU A 556 8.46 17.82 27.36
CA LEU A 556 8.27 16.64 26.50
C LEU A 556 7.08 15.77 26.92
N GLU A 557 6.60 15.94 28.16
CA GLU A 557 5.35 15.32 28.61
C GLU A 557 4.17 15.88 27.81
N GLY A 558 3.54 15.03 27.00
CA GLY A 558 2.40 15.40 26.14
C GLY A 558 2.75 15.67 24.68
N VAL A 559 4.04 15.70 24.30
CA VAL A 559 4.46 15.85 22.88
C VAL A 559 3.97 14.68 22.01
N TRP A 560 3.85 13.48 22.59
CA TRP A 560 3.41 12.26 21.92
C TRP A 560 1.94 11.87 22.19
N GLY A 561 1.27 12.61 23.07
CA GLY A 561 -0.01 12.19 23.64
C GLY A 561 -1.20 12.62 22.78
N PRO A 562 -2.23 11.76 22.61
CA PRO A 562 -3.47 12.17 21.98
C PRO A 562 -4.25 13.08 22.94
N GLU A 563 -4.53 14.33 22.54
CA GLU A 563 -5.64 15.05 23.16
C GLU A 563 -6.94 14.42 22.63
N HIS A 564 -7.51 13.49 23.40
CA HIS A 564 -8.79 12.84 23.12
C HIS A 564 -10.01 13.80 23.03
N ASP A 565 -9.82 15.11 23.19
CA ASP A 565 -10.90 16.08 23.23
C ASP A 565 -10.58 17.30 22.36
N ARG A 566 -11.14 17.33 21.13
CA ARG A 566 -11.84 18.53 20.55
C ARG A 566 -12.33 18.42 19.11
N LEU A 567 -12.09 17.32 18.37
CA LEU A 567 -12.56 17.21 16.98
C LEU A 567 -13.47 16.00 16.76
N ARG A 568 -14.56 15.93 17.54
CA ARG A 568 -15.85 15.44 17.05
C ARG A 568 -16.64 16.65 16.54
N MET A 569 -16.29 17.14 15.35
CA MET A 569 -17.14 18.06 14.57
C MET A 569 -17.06 17.71 13.10
#